data_AF-A0A966MR28-F1
#
_entry.id   AF-A0A966MR28-F1
#
_cell.length_a   1.000
_cell.length_b   1.000
_cell.length_c   1.000
_cell.angle_alpha   90.00
_cell.angle_beta   90.00
_cell.angle_gamma   90.00
#
_symmetry.space_group_name_H-M   'P 1'
#
loop_
_entity.id
_entity.type
_entity.pdbx_description
1 polymer ?
#
loop_
_entity_poly.entity_id
_entity_poly.type
_entity_poly.pdbx_seq_one_letter_code
_entity_poly.pdbx_strand_id
1 'polypeptide(L)'
;MPARPTTLPARPVVAAKHPVLSRAITPTRAPAKFGARGMAIAALDTTVQRYCGSCHNNTMRRGNLSLKGYSIATATQSDATEKMIRKLRAEMMPPPGSKRPGGDTLLALVETLESTMDAAPVNPGTRSFQRLNR
;
A
#
# COMPACT_ATOMS: atom_id res chain seq x y z
N MET A 1 -65.37 -29.92 -2.20
CA MET A 1 -66.19 -28.84 -1.59
C MET A 1 -66.50 -29.23 -0.15
N PRO A 2 -66.62 -28.32 0.84
CA PRO A 2 -66.53 -26.84 0.86
C PRO A 2 -65.43 -26.35 1.85
N ALA A 3 -65.12 -25.10 2.12
CA ALA A 3 -65.28 -23.79 1.47
C ALA A 3 -64.15 -22.91 2.05
N ARG A 4 -63.59 -22.04 1.21
CA ARG A 4 -62.76 -20.89 1.61
C ARG A 4 -63.54 -19.98 2.57
N PRO A 5 -62.90 -19.43 3.61
CA PRO A 5 -63.19 -18.08 4.04
C PRO A 5 -62.23 -17.09 3.36
N THR A 6 -62.83 -16.12 2.70
CA THR A 6 -62.17 -14.93 2.14
C THR A 6 -62.44 -13.78 3.11
N THR A 7 -61.41 -13.12 3.65
CA THR A 7 -61.57 -11.76 4.20
C THR A 7 -60.29 -10.93 3.98
N LEU A 8 -60.52 -9.69 3.56
CA LEU A 8 -59.59 -8.65 3.08
C LEU A 8 -58.80 -7.93 4.21
N PRO A 9 -57.84 -7.03 3.86
CA PRO A 9 -56.73 -6.61 4.74
C PRO A 9 -57.02 -5.35 5.58
N ALA A 10 -56.36 -5.26 6.73
CA ALA A 10 -56.28 -4.04 7.54
C ALA A 10 -54.88 -3.39 7.46
N ARG A 11 -54.91 -2.06 7.32
CA ARG A 11 -53.82 -1.12 7.02
C ARG A 11 -52.82 -0.95 8.20
N PRO A 12 -51.62 -0.37 7.96
CA PRO A 12 -50.56 -0.32 8.95
C PRO A 12 -50.75 0.82 9.94
N VAL A 13 -50.32 0.61 11.19
CA VAL A 13 -50.13 1.69 12.17
C VAL A 13 -48.68 2.15 12.09
N VAL A 14 -48.49 3.38 11.62
CA VAL A 14 -47.23 4.11 11.68
C VAL A 14 -47.05 4.62 13.11
N ALA A 15 -46.01 4.17 13.80
CA ALA A 15 -45.57 4.77 15.06
C ALA A 15 -44.27 5.54 14.81
N ALA A 16 -44.35 6.86 14.93
CA ALA A 16 -43.26 7.79 14.70
C ALA A 16 -42.29 7.85 15.89
N LYS A 17 -40.99 7.82 15.55
CA LYS A 17 -39.92 8.72 16.01
C LYS A 17 -39.74 8.92 17.53
N HIS A 18 -38.58 8.47 18.02
CA HIS A 18 -37.64 9.36 18.70
C HIS A 18 -36.23 9.15 18.08
N PRO A 19 -35.65 10.16 17.39
CA PRO A 19 -34.26 10.05 16.96
C PRO A 19 -33.38 10.33 18.17
N VAL A 20 -32.75 9.29 18.70
CA VAL A 20 -31.59 9.48 19.57
C VAL A 20 -30.50 10.06 18.67
N LEU A 21 -30.23 11.37 18.79
CA LEU A 21 -29.13 12.02 18.07
C LEU A 21 -27.81 11.48 18.63
N SER A 22 -27.37 10.32 18.11
CA SER A 22 -25.98 9.90 18.19
C SER A 22 -25.17 10.83 17.30
N ARG A 23 -24.63 11.88 17.92
CA ARG A 23 -23.65 12.78 17.31
C ARG A 23 -22.45 11.93 16.87
N ALA A 24 -22.35 11.67 15.57
CA ALA A 24 -21.23 10.95 14.99
C ALA A 24 -19.95 11.75 15.26
N ILE A 25 -19.11 11.24 16.16
CA ILE A 25 -17.74 11.70 16.31
C ILE A 25 -17.01 11.17 15.08
N THR A 26 -16.79 12.04 14.09
CA THR A 26 -15.89 11.73 12.98
C THR A 26 -14.48 11.58 13.57
N PRO A 27 -13.83 10.41 13.47
CA PRO A 27 -12.42 10.34 13.81
C PRO A 27 -11.68 11.24 12.82
N THR A 28 -11.05 12.30 13.31
CA THR A 28 -10.10 13.11 12.55
C THR A 28 -8.97 12.19 12.10
N ARG A 29 -9.09 11.63 10.89
CA ARG A 29 -8.03 10.81 10.30
C ARG A 29 -6.89 11.76 9.94
N ALA A 30 -5.71 11.50 10.49
CA ALA A 30 -4.49 12.18 10.07
C ALA A 30 -4.36 12.15 8.53
N PRO A 31 -3.78 13.19 7.91
CA PRO A 31 -3.66 13.25 6.46
C PRO A 31 -2.91 12.01 5.96
N ALA A 32 -3.54 11.25 5.07
CA ALA A 32 -2.90 10.10 4.45
C ALA A 32 -1.77 10.60 3.55
N LYS A 33 -0.60 9.98 3.64
CA LYS A 33 0.49 10.24 2.69
C LYS A 33 0.15 9.57 1.36
N PHE A 34 0.23 10.33 0.28
CA PHE A 34 0.02 9.87 -1.08
C PHE A 34 1.36 9.85 -1.82
N GLY A 35 1.55 8.82 -2.62
CA GLY A 35 2.69 8.68 -3.53
C GLY A 35 2.29 9.02 -4.96
N ALA A 36 3.05 8.46 -5.91
CA ALA A 36 2.79 8.63 -7.33
C ALA A 36 1.40 8.11 -7.73
N ARG A 37 0.86 8.70 -8.81
CA ARG A 37 -0.44 8.34 -9.40
C ARG A 37 -1.64 8.40 -8.43
N GLY A 38 -1.54 9.21 -7.37
CA GLY A 38 -2.60 9.41 -6.39
C GLY A 38 -2.84 8.22 -5.46
N MET A 39 -1.94 7.23 -5.44
CA MET A 39 -2.09 6.05 -4.58
C MET A 39 -1.62 6.36 -3.16
N ALA A 40 -2.40 5.94 -2.16
CA ALA A 40 -2.00 6.07 -0.76
C ALA A 40 -0.78 5.18 -0.47
N ILE A 41 0.22 5.70 0.24
CA ILE A 41 1.44 4.94 0.58
C ILE A 41 1.09 3.66 1.35
N ALA A 42 0.10 3.71 2.25
CA ALA A 42 -0.37 2.52 2.97
C ALA A 42 -0.93 1.41 2.04
N ALA A 43 -1.56 1.78 0.92
CA ALA A 43 -2.03 0.81 -0.06
C ALA A 43 -0.87 0.17 -0.83
N LEU A 44 0.17 0.95 -1.12
CA LEU A 44 1.41 0.44 -1.73
C LEU A 44 2.17 -0.47 -0.75
N ASP A 45 2.24 -0.14 0.54
CA ASP A 45 2.82 -1.02 1.57
C ASP A 45 2.10 -2.37 1.64
N THR A 46 0.76 -2.34 1.56
CA THR A 46 -0.06 -3.56 1.49
C THR A 46 0.25 -4.38 0.24
N THR A 47 0.53 -3.71 -0.88
CA THR A 47 0.94 -4.37 -2.13
C THR A 47 2.29 -5.07 -1.96
N VAL A 48 3.29 -4.40 -1.39
CA VAL A 48 4.61 -5.00 -1.11
C VAL A 48 4.46 -6.23 -0.21
N GLN A 49 3.69 -6.12 0.87
CA GLN A 49 3.48 -7.24 1.79
C GLN A 49 2.79 -8.43 1.11
N ARG A 50 1.77 -8.17 0.29
CA ARG A 50 0.97 -9.22 -0.37
C ARG A 50 1.71 -9.93 -1.49
N TYR A 51 2.44 -9.18 -2.33
CA TYR A 51 3.03 -9.71 -3.56
C TYR A 51 4.52 -10.01 -3.44
N CYS A 52 5.26 -9.30 -2.59
CA CYS A 52 6.70 -9.49 -2.41
C CYS A 52 7.01 -10.32 -1.14
N GLY A 53 6.21 -10.16 -0.08
CA GLY A 53 6.46 -10.74 1.24
C GLY A 53 6.41 -12.26 1.32
N SER A 54 5.78 -12.94 0.35
CA SER A 54 5.74 -14.41 0.30
C SER A 54 7.09 -15.04 -0.06
N CYS A 55 7.92 -14.35 -0.85
CA CYS A 55 9.24 -14.83 -1.28
C CYS A 55 10.40 -14.08 -0.61
N HIS A 56 10.24 -12.79 -0.35
CA HIS A 56 11.25 -11.93 0.27
C HIS A 56 10.94 -11.72 1.75
N ASN A 57 11.08 -12.79 2.53
CA ASN A 57 10.92 -12.78 3.98
C ASN A 57 12.12 -13.44 4.67
N ASN A 58 12.10 -13.42 6.01
CA ASN A 58 13.20 -13.95 6.81
C ASN A 58 13.44 -15.46 6.63
N THR A 59 12.46 -16.21 6.13
CA THR A 59 12.54 -17.66 5.95
C THR A 59 13.01 -18.02 4.54
N MET A 60 12.28 -17.57 3.50
CA MET A 60 12.55 -17.90 2.11
C MET A 60 13.73 -17.12 1.53
N ARG A 61 13.93 -15.88 1.98
CA ARG A 61 15.06 -14.99 1.63
C ARG A 61 15.44 -15.01 0.14
N ARG A 62 14.47 -15.06 -0.79
CA ARG A 62 14.78 -15.14 -2.22
C ARG A 62 15.58 -13.92 -2.67
N GLY A 63 16.63 -14.15 -3.46
CA GLY A 63 17.57 -13.10 -3.86
C GLY A 63 18.35 -12.46 -2.70
N ASN A 64 18.52 -13.20 -1.59
CA ASN A 64 19.15 -12.71 -0.35
C ASN A 64 18.52 -11.41 0.18
N LEU A 65 17.19 -11.32 0.10
CA LEU A 65 16.41 -10.14 0.48
C LEU A 65 15.27 -10.52 1.43
N SER A 66 15.05 -9.70 2.45
CA SER A 66 13.85 -9.74 3.29
C SER A 66 13.21 -8.36 3.33
N LEU A 67 11.90 -8.32 3.12
CA LEU A 67 11.06 -7.12 3.19
C LEU A 67 10.17 -7.14 4.45
N LYS A 68 10.48 -7.99 5.44
CA LYS A 68 9.75 -8.01 6.70
C LYS A 68 9.92 -6.68 7.43
N GLY A 69 8.81 -6.01 7.73
CA GLY A 69 8.82 -4.70 8.40
C GLY A 69 9.24 -3.54 7.48
N TYR A 70 9.34 -3.77 6.16
CA TYR A 70 9.61 -2.72 5.20
C TYR A 70 8.40 -1.77 5.08
N SER A 71 8.66 -0.46 5.05
CA SER A 71 7.67 0.57 4.74
C SER A 71 8.23 1.57 3.74
N ILE A 72 7.42 1.87 2.73
CA ILE A 72 7.71 2.84 1.67
C ILE A 72 7.84 4.26 2.25
N ALA A 73 7.06 4.57 3.30
CA ALA A 73 7.05 5.90 3.91
C ALA A 73 8.39 6.29 4.58
N THR A 74 9.22 5.29 4.87
CA THR A 74 10.54 5.44 5.49
C THR A 74 11.64 4.84 4.61
N ALA A 75 11.35 4.61 3.32
CA ALA A 75 12.32 4.05 2.39
C ALA A 75 13.49 5.04 2.22
N THR A 76 14.68 4.62 2.63
CA THR A 76 15.93 5.35 2.43
C THR A 76 16.74 4.72 1.30
N GLN A 77 17.86 5.34 0.94
CA GLN A 77 18.89 4.80 0.03
C GLN A 77 19.55 3.55 0.64
N SER A 78 18.80 2.46 0.63
CA SER A 78 19.15 1.15 1.15
C SER A 78 19.19 0.16 -0.01
N ASP A 79 20.11 -0.82 0.06
CA ASP A 79 20.24 -1.89 -0.92
C ASP A 79 18.91 -2.57 -1.26
N ALA A 80 18.05 -2.75 -0.25
CA ALA A 80 16.73 -3.36 -0.42
C ALA A 80 15.83 -2.54 -1.34
N THR A 81 15.77 -1.22 -1.12
CA THR A 81 14.92 -0.32 -1.90
C THR A 81 15.43 -0.21 -3.34
N GLU A 82 16.73 -0.03 -3.52
CA GLU A 82 17.30 0.04 -4.87
C GLU A 82 17.14 -1.27 -5.65
N LYS A 83 17.35 -2.43 -5.01
CA LYS A 83 17.12 -3.74 -5.64
C LYS A 83 15.66 -3.87 -6.09
N MET A 84 14.71 -3.44 -5.25
CA MET A 84 13.30 -3.46 -5.59
C MET A 84 13.01 -2.56 -6.80
N ILE A 85 13.46 -1.31 -6.80
CA ILE A 85 13.29 -0.38 -7.93
C ILE A 85 13.86 -0.98 -9.22
N ARG A 86 15.12 -1.42 -9.21
CA ARG A 86 15.79 -2.00 -10.39
C ARG A 86 15.05 -3.21 -10.95
N LYS A 87 14.57 -4.11 -10.09
CA LYS A 87 13.85 -5.31 -10.53
C LYS A 87 12.44 -5.03 -11.04
N LEU A 88 11.75 -4.05 -10.45
CA LEU A 88 10.43 -3.64 -10.91
C LEU A 88 10.51 -2.86 -12.23
N ARG A 89 11.49 -1.96 -12.39
CA ARG A 89 11.75 -1.25 -13.66
C ARG A 89 12.11 -2.20 -14.80
N ALA A 90 12.83 -3.26 -14.51
CA ALA A 90 13.18 -4.29 -15.49
C ALA A 90 12.09 -5.37 -15.67
N GLU A 91 10.91 -5.19 -15.07
CA GLU A 91 9.77 -6.12 -15.11
C GLU A 91 10.09 -7.57 -14.69
N MET A 92 11.24 -7.81 -14.06
CA MET A 92 11.67 -9.12 -13.59
C MET A 92 10.95 -9.56 -12.31
N MET A 93 10.33 -8.62 -11.60
CA MET A 93 9.55 -8.87 -10.40
C MET A 93 8.13 -8.30 -10.54
N PRO A 94 7.09 -9.01 -10.07
CA PRO A 94 7.09 -10.40 -9.62
C PRO A 94 7.45 -11.41 -10.75
N PRO A 95 8.07 -12.57 -10.44
CA PRO A 95 8.51 -13.53 -11.46
C PRO A 95 7.31 -14.12 -12.24
N PRO A 96 7.53 -14.62 -13.47
CA PRO A 96 6.46 -15.22 -14.27
C PRO A 96 5.81 -16.40 -13.52
N GLY A 97 4.50 -16.50 -13.60
CA GLY A 97 3.70 -17.50 -12.88
C GLY A 97 3.29 -17.10 -11.46
N SER A 98 3.84 -16.00 -10.91
CA SER A 98 3.37 -15.44 -9.63
C SER A 98 2.23 -14.45 -9.84
N LYS A 99 1.42 -14.22 -8.79
CA LYS A 99 0.34 -13.22 -8.83
C LYS A 99 0.95 -11.83 -8.98
N ARG A 100 0.48 -11.06 -9.97
CA ARG A 100 0.86 -9.67 -10.19
C ARG A 100 -0.33 -8.77 -9.81
N PRO A 101 -0.11 -7.62 -9.15
CA PRO A 101 -1.17 -6.63 -9.00
C PRO A 101 -1.59 -6.08 -10.37
N GLY A 102 -2.86 -5.72 -10.50
CA GLY A 102 -3.42 -5.22 -11.75
C GLY A 102 -3.08 -3.75 -12.04
N GLY A 103 -3.28 -3.37 -13.30
CA GLY A 103 -3.13 -2.00 -13.79
C GLY A 103 -1.76 -1.40 -13.50
N ASP A 104 -1.77 -0.12 -13.15
CA ASP A 104 -0.57 0.71 -12.97
C ASP A 104 0.08 0.59 -11.58
N THR A 105 -0.38 -0.34 -10.75
CA THR A 105 0.03 -0.44 -9.34
C THR A 105 1.53 -0.58 -9.17
N LEU A 106 2.21 -1.37 -10.01
CA LEU A 106 3.66 -1.55 -9.90
C LEU A 106 4.44 -0.33 -10.38
N LEU A 107 3.91 0.39 -11.38
CA LEU A 107 4.52 1.64 -11.82
C LEU A 107 4.36 2.72 -10.74
N ALA A 108 3.17 2.85 -10.15
CA ALA A 108 2.94 3.73 -9.02
C ALA A 108 3.86 3.40 -7.83
N LEU A 109 4.07 2.11 -7.56
CA LEU A 109 4.99 1.66 -6.52
C LEU A 109 6.42 2.12 -6.81
N VAL A 110 6.93 1.87 -8.02
CA VAL A 110 8.30 2.24 -8.41
C VAL A 110 8.51 3.75 -8.35
N GLU A 111 7.62 4.53 -8.95
CA GLU A 111 7.72 5.99 -8.96
C GLU A 111 7.65 6.56 -7.53
N THR A 112 6.80 5.97 -6.68
CA THR A 112 6.76 6.36 -5.26
C THR A 112 8.07 6.06 -4.57
N LEU A 113 8.65 4.86 -4.76
CA LEU A 113 9.92 4.47 -4.15
C LEU A 113 11.09 5.35 -4.59
N GLU A 114 11.15 5.71 -5.86
CA GLU A 114 12.16 6.65 -6.40
C GLU A 114 11.98 8.03 -5.74
N SER A 115 10.75 8.55 -5.73
CA SER A 115 10.49 9.87 -5.11
C SER A 115 10.77 9.91 -3.60
N THR A 116 10.49 8.82 -2.87
CA THR A 116 10.78 8.77 -1.43
C THR A 116 12.27 8.65 -1.16
N MET A 117 13.00 7.91 -2.00
CA MET A 117 14.46 7.84 -1.93
C MET A 117 15.13 9.16 -2.28
N ASP A 118 14.65 9.87 -3.31
CA ASP A 118 15.22 11.14 -3.75
C ASP A 118 14.98 12.27 -2.73
N ALA A 119 13.86 12.20 -2.00
CA ALA A 119 13.56 13.11 -0.90
C ALA A 119 14.37 12.84 0.37
N ALA A 120 15.05 11.69 0.47
CA ALA A 120 15.88 11.38 1.63
C ALA A 120 17.15 12.25 1.64
N PRO A 121 17.63 12.70 2.82
CA PRO A 121 18.84 13.50 2.92
C PRO A 121 20.01 12.79 2.22
N VAL A 122 20.56 13.43 1.21
CA VAL A 122 21.79 12.96 0.56
C VAL A 122 22.90 13.03 1.61
N ASN A 123 23.63 11.94 1.82
CA ASN A 123 24.87 11.97 2.59
C ASN A 123 26.00 12.25 1.60
N PRO A 124 26.44 13.52 1.39
CA PRO A 124 27.63 13.79 0.61
C PRO A 124 28.82 13.24 1.40
N GLY A 125 29.23 12.01 1.08
CA GLY A 125 30.41 11.41 1.69
C GLY A 125 31.57 12.39 1.66
N THR A 126 32.30 12.51 2.76
CA THR A 126 33.45 13.40 2.88
C THR A 126 34.57 12.89 1.96
N ARG A 127 34.60 13.36 0.71
CA ARG A 127 35.76 13.19 -0.15
C ARG A 127 36.82 14.22 0.28
N SER A 128 37.73 13.84 1.17
CA SER A 128 38.99 14.56 1.28
C SER A 128 39.78 14.30 0.01
N PHE A 129 39.79 15.26 -0.92
CA PHE A 129 40.69 15.20 -2.05
C PHE A 129 42.12 15.20 -1.49
N GLN A 130 42.80 14.06 -1.57
CA GLN A 130 44.22 13.98 -1.28
C GLN A 130 44.93 14.62 -2.46
N ARG A 131 45.46 15.83 -2.26
CA ARG A 131 46.23 16.54 -3.30
C ARG A 131 47.47 15.71 -3.62
N LEU A 132 47.47 15.11 -4.80
CA LEU A 132 48.61 14.40 -5.34
C LEU A 132 49.63 15.43 -5.84
N ASN A 133 50.59 15.79 -4.98
CA ASN A 133 51.83 16.45 -5.40
C ASN A 133 52.96 15.41 -5.33
N ARG A 134 53.44 14.97 -6.49
CA ARG A 134 54.87 14.75 -6.71
C ARG A 134 55.20 14.66 -8.19
#